data_AF-A0A356CHE9-F1
#
_entry.id   AF-A0A356CHE9-F1
#
_cell.length_a   1.000
_cell.length_b   1.000
_cell.length_c   1.000
_cell.angle_alpha   90.00
_cell.angle_beta   90.00
_cell.angle_gamma   90.00
#
_symmetry.space_group_name_H-M   'P 1'
#
loop_
_entity.id
_entity.type
_entity.pdbx_description
1 polymer ?
#
loop_
_entity_poly.entity_id
_entity_poly.type
_entity_poly.pdbx_seq_one_letter_code
_entity_poly.pdbx_strand_id
1 'polypeptide(L)'
;NFTRLLSDLKVETQPSVMSFGVKCEASGLEYMGSTLNSLFAQRRNLFRPSFWGMIRDILRFNRSAAKILADESNALTLSEHLDMEGYGEAFIKQYLMPMAAAVWSADQNMLKQFPIRYLLQFFQNHGLVQIRNRPEWFVIKGGSKVYAEALTRAHREQIRLATPVTGVRRNNDSVTITSAFGEEIFDAVFIATHSDQALAVLQDPTPEETEILGAIPYQKNDVLLHTDSSLMPARRRAWAAWNYHLLHRSQDAVAVTYNMNILQGFQCEQQYCVTLNNSSAVDPEKVIARIAYHHPVYTPSSVAAQGRQGEINGVNRTYYCGAYWRYGFHEDGVVSALNALKHFAQRGFDQHAE
;
A
#
# COMPACT_ATOMS: atom_id res chain seq x y z
N ASN A 1 13.22 9.16 3.03
CA ASN A 1 13.41 9.29 4.49
C ASN A 1 13.57 7.95 5.17
N PHE A 2 12.74 6.96 4.87
CA PHE A 2 12.81 5.61 5.42
C PHE A 2 14.14 4.91 5.13
N THR A 3 14.69 5.02 3.92
CA THR A 3 16.02 4.47 3.61
C THR A 3 17.13 5.10 4.46
N ARG A 4 17.04 6.40 4.76
CA ARG A 4 17.95 7.10 5.68
C ARG A 4 17.79 6.56 7.10
N LEU A 5 16.55 6.42 7.58
CA LEU A 5 16.26 5.82 8.89
C LEU A 5 16.86 4.41 9.02
N LEU A 6 16.73 3.56 8.00
CA LEU A 6 17.34 2.22 8.01
C LEU A 6 18.88 2.30 8.07
N SER A 7 19.48 3.24 7.33
CA SER A 7 20.92 3.49 7.38
C SER A 7 21.38 3.93 8.77
N ASP A 8 20.66 4.86 9.40
CA ASP A 8 20.96 5.37 10.74
C ASP A 8 20.85 4.25 11.80
N LEU A 9 19.87 3.35 11.64
CA LEU A 9 19.69 2.16 12.47
C LEU A 9 20.66 1.01 12.13
N LYS A 10 21.51 1.18 11.10
CA LYS A 10 22.43 0.15 10.58
C LYS A 10 21.71 -1.16 10.22
N VAL A 11 20.51 -1.06 9.65
CA VAL A 11 19.72 -2.20 9.21
C VAL A 11 20.10 -2.58 7.79
N GLU A 12 20.53 -3.82 7.60
CA GLU A 12 20.89 -4.35 6.29
C GLU A 12 19.67 -4.54 5.38
N THR A 13 19.84 -4.19 4.11
CA THR A 13 18.90 -4.47 3.03
C THR A 13 19.55 -5.36 1.97
N GLN A 14 18.74 -5.99 1.13
CA GLN A 14 19.20 -6.80 0.01
C GLN A 14 18.32 -6.55 -1.22
N PRO A 15 18.87 -6.68 -2.45
CA PRO A 15 18.10 -6.58 -3.67
C PRO A 15 16.94 -7.58 -3.70
N SER A 16 15.84 -7.17 -4.33
CA SER A 16 14.58 -7.91 -4.43
C SER A 16 14.01 -7.83 -5.84
N VAL A 17 13.29 -8.87 -6.23
CA VAL A 17 12.58 -8.91 -7.52
C VAL A 17 11.12 -8.54 -7.31
N MET A 18 10.68 -7.42 -7.89
CA MET A 18 9.28 -6.98 -7.91
C MET A 18 8.63 -7.25 -9.27
N SER A 19 8.63 -8.51 -9.72
CA SER A 19 7.95 -8.87 -10.96
C SER A 19 6.44 -9.01 -10.74
N PHE A 20 5.67 -8.57 -11.73
CA PHE A 20 4.20 -8.66 -11.75
C PHE A 20 3.75 -9.63 -12.85
N GLY A 21 2.80 -10.50 -12.51
CA GLY A 21 2.18 -11.45 -13.41
C GLY A 21 0.68 -11.52 -13.21
N VAL A 22 -0.03 -11.95 -14.25
CA VAL A 22 -1.48 -12.10 -14.25
C VAL A 22 -1.83 -13.54 -14.59
N LYS A 23 -2.74 -14.12 -13.82
CA LYS A 23 -3.41 -15.39 -14.06
C LYS A 23 -4.91 -15.13 -14.17
N CYS A 24 -5.49 -15.44 -15.32
CA CYS A 24 -6.93 -15.33 -15.55
C CYS A 24 -7.55 -16.70 -15.59
N GLU A 25 -8.44 -16.97 -14.64
CA GLU A 25 -9.10 -18.26 -14.53
C GLU A 25 -10.08 -18.46 -15.71
N ALA A 26 -10.83 -17.43 -16.08
CA ALA A 26 -11.86 -17.52 -17.13
C ALA A 26 -11.30 -17.82 -18.53
N SER A 27 -10.14 -17.23 -18.87
CA SER A 27 -9.51 -17.41 -20.20
C SER A 27 -8.33 -18.38 -20.18
N GLY A 28 -7.89 -18.80 -18.99
CA GLY A 28 -6.63 -19.49 -18.76
C GLY A 28 -5.40 -18.68 -19.19
N LEU A 29 -5.49 -17.35 -19.33
CA LEU A 29 -4.35 -16.50 -19.68
C LEU A 29 -3.37 -16.43 -18.51
N GLU A 30 -2.09 -16.62 -18.80
CA GLU A 30 -0.99 -16.47 -17.83
C GLU A 30 0.19 -15.77 -18.50
N TYR A 31 0.70 -14.71 -17.89
CA TYR A 31 1.93 -14.03 -18.34
C TYR A 31 2.63 -13.29 -17.19
N MET A 32 3.92 -13.00 -17.37
CA MET A 32 4.70 -12.15 -16.45
C MET A 32 5.54 -11.15 -17.24
N GLY A 33 5.45 -9.86 -16.86
CA GLY A 33 5.88 -8.72 -17.68
C GLY A 33 7.38 -8.39 -17.68
N SER A 34 8.25 -9.16 -17.02
CA SER A 34 9.67 -8.78 -16.87
C SER A 34 10.56 -9.10 -18.08
N THR A 35 10.27 -10.16 -18.84
CA THR A 35 11.06 -10.57 -20.02
C THR A 35 10.16 -10.99 -21.17
N LEU A 36 10.66 -11.01 -22.41
CA LEU A 36 9.91 -11.56 -23.54
C LEU A 36 9.56 -13.04 -23.32
N ASN A 37 10.47 -13.81 -22.72
CA ASN A 37 10.25 -15.23 -22.48
C ASN A 37 9.11 -15.50 -21.48
N SER A 38 8.99 -14.65 -20.45
CA SER A 38 7.94 -14.72 -19.44
C SER A 38 6.62 -14.06 -19.89
N LEU A 39 6.70 -13.02 -20.72
CA LEU A 39 5.54 -12.38 -21.33
C LEU A 39 4.84 -13.36 -22.28
N PHE A 40 5.62 -14.09 -23.08
CA PHE A 40 5.16 -15.20 -23.91
C PHE A 40 5.34 -16.55 -23.22
N ALA A 41 5.08 -16.63 -21.90
CA ALA A 41 5.05 -17.90 -21.18
C ALA A 41 4.09 -18.90 -21.87
N GLN A 42 2.96 -18.39 -22.36
CA GLN A 42 2.07 -19.08 -23.29
C GLN A 42 2.46 -18.77 -24.74
N ARG A 43 3.13 -19.72 -25.42
CA ARG A 43 3.62 -19.51 -26.80
C ARG A 43 2.53 -19.21 -27.83
N ARG A 44 1.30 -19.71 -27.61
CA ARG A 44 0.12 -19.37 -28.42
C ARG A 44 -0.14 -17.85 -28.51
N ASN A 45 0.31 -17.08 -27.52
CA ASN A 45 0.11 -15.62 -27.52
C ASN A 45 0.95 -14.91 -28.58
N LEU A 46 1.97 -15.56 -29.16
CA LEU A 46 2.70 -15.03 -30.32
C LEU A 46 1.78 -14.84 -31.55
N PHE A 47 0.73 -15.65 -31.65
CA PHE A 47 -0.22 -15.63 -32.77
C PHE A 47 -1.57 -15.02 -32.38
N ARG A 48 -1.70 -14.41 -31.20
CA ARG A 48 -2.97 -13.88 -30.68
C ARG A 48 -3.04 -12.36 -30.87
N PRO A 49 -3.87 -11.84 -31.81
CA PRO A 49 -3.91 -10.41 -32.11
C PRO A 49 -4.27 -9.54 -30.89
N SER A 50 -5.19 -10.01 -30.04
CA SER A 50 -5.58 -9.29 -28.82
C SER A 50 -4.43 -9.13 -27.83
N PHE A 51 -3.49 -10.08 -27.77
CA PHE A 51 -2.34 -9.99 -26.88
C PHE A 51 -1.32 -8.96 -27.39
N TRP A 52 -1.12 -8.89 -28.71
CA TRP A 52 -0.30 -7.83 -29.32
C TRP A 52 -0.95 -6.45 -29.21
N GLY A 53 -2.28 -6.36 -29.34
CA GLY A 53 -3.04 -5.14 -29.08
C GLY A 53 -2.82 -4.64 -27.64
N MET A 54 -2.88 -5.55 -26.67
CA MET A 54 -2.54 -5.25 -25.27
C MET A 54 -1.13 -4.68 -25.14
N ILE A 55 -0.11 -5.32 -25.71
CA ILE A 55 1.29 -4.85 -25.65
C ILE A 55 1.44 -3.46 -26.27
N ARG A 56 0.86 -3.24 -27.46
CA ARG A 56 0.88 -1.94 -28.15
C ARG A 56 0.31 -0.84 -27.26
N ASP A 57 -0.82 -1.13 -26.61
CA ASP A 57 -1.52 -0.19 -25.76
C ASP A 57 -0.76 0.08 -24.45
N ILE A 58 -0.06 -0.91 -23.87
CA ILE A 58 0.90 -0.70 -22.77
C ILE A 58 1.98 0.32 -23.16
N LEU A 59 2.60 0.12 -24.33
CA LEU A 59 3.63 1.02 -24.84
C LEU A 59 3.09 2.42 -25.17
N ARG A 60 1.83 2.50 -25.62
CA ARG A 60 1.15 3.79 -25.86
C ARG A 60 0.90 4.53 -24.55
N PHE A 61 0.35 3.84 -23.54
CA PHE A 61 0.06 4.41 -22.23
C PHE A 61 1.33 4.89 -21.51
N ASN A 62 2.39 4.09 -21.54
CA ASN A 62 3.67 4.49 -20.93
C ASN A 62 4.28 5.72 -21.61
N ARG A 63 4.06 5.91 -22.92
CA ARG A 63 4.53 7.09 -23.66
C ARG A 63 3.69 8.34 -23.37
N SER A 64 2.37 8.20 -23.14
CA SER A 64 1.51 9.34 -22.80
C SER A 64 1.67 9.81 -21.35
N ALA A 65 2.24 8.97 -20.47
CA ALA A 65 2.41 9.26 -19.04
C ALA A 65 3.06 10.63 -18.77
N ALA A 66 4.18 10.94 -19.43
CA ALA A 66 4.89 12.20 -19.22
C ALA A 66 4.05 13.44 -19.60
N LYS A 67 3.24 13.34 -20.67
CA LYS A 67 2.36 14.44 -21.10
C LYS A 67 1.24 14.67 -20.10
N ILE A 68 0.64 13.59 -19.58
CA ILE A 68 -0.43 13.67 -18.57
C ILE A 68 0.11 14.25 -17.26
N LEU A 69 1.33 13.87 -16.88
CA LEU A 69 2.02 14.38 -15.69
C LEU A 69 2.54 15.82 -15.84
N ALA A 70 2.64 16.36 -17.04
CA ALA A 70 2.99 17.77 -17.24
C ALA A 70 1.79 18.72 -17.05
N ASP A 71 0.57 18.21 -17.19
CA ASP A 71 -0.66 19.01 -17.06
C ASP A 71 -1.24 18.92 -15.64
N GLU A 72 -1.00 19.95 -14.83
CA GLU A 72 -1.50 20.06 -13.45
C GLU A 72 -3.02 20.25 -13.38
N SER A 73 -3.64 20.74 -14.45
CA SER A 73 -5.09 20.97 -14.54
C SER A 73 -5.87 19.70 -14.91
N ASN A 74 -5.17 18.60 -15.22
CA ASN A 74 -5.79 17.38 -15.68
C ASN A 74 -6.59 16.68 -14.56
N ALA A 75 -7.89 16.95 -14.57
CA ALA A 75 -8.87 16.39 -13.64
C ALA A 75 -9.59 15.14 -14.19
N LEU A 76 -9.18 14.61 -15.35
CA LEU A 76 -9.84 13.45 -15.95
C LEU A 76 -9.73 12.23 -15.03
N THR A 77 -10.84 11.51 -14.94
CA THR A 77 -10.84 10.16 -14.36
C THR A 77 -10.13 9.19 -15.28
N LEU A 78 -9.72 8.05 -14.71
CA LEU A 78 -9.12 6.97 -15.48
C LEU A 78 -10.06 6.47 -16.59
N SER A 79 -11.35 6.32 -16.32
CA SER A 79 -12.32 5.85 -17.32
C SER A 79 -12.44 6.81 -18.49
N GLU A 80 -12.63 8.11 -18.22
CA GLU A 80 -12.78 9.13 -19.26
C GLU A 80 -11.57 9.17 -20.18
N HIS A 81 -10.36 9.13 -19.61
CA HIS A 81 -9.14 9.09 -20.43
C HIS A 81 -9.04 7.81 -21.28
N LEU A 82 -9.39 6.65 -20.71
CA LEU A 82 -9.30 5.38 -21.43
C LEU A 82 -10.27 5.34 -22.63
N ASP A 83 -11.47 5.88 -22.45
CA ASP A 83 -12.50 5.99 -23.49
C ASP A 83 -12.10 7.00 -24.57
N MET A 84 -11.61 8.18 -24.19
CA MET A 84 -11.16 9.22 -25.12
C MET A 84 -10.02 8.75 -26.03
N GLU A 85 -9.05 8.01 -25.49
CA GLU A 85 -7.88 7.53 -26.23
C GLU A 85 -8.13 6.18 -26.94
N GLY A 86 -9.31 5.58 -26.76
CA GLY A 86 -9.72 4.32 -27.37
C GLY A 86 -8.77 3.16 -27.05
N TYR A 87 -8.50 2.92 -25.76
CA TYR A 87 -7.70 1.78 -25.32
C TYR A 87 -8.44 0.44 -25.47
N GLY A 88 -7.75 -0.61 -25.87
CA GLY A 88 -8.35 -1.93 -26.08
C GLY A 88 -8.70 -2.65 -24.78
N GLU A 89 -9.75 -3.47 -24.81
CA GLU A 89 -10.23 -4.19 -23.61
C GLU A 89 -9.18 -5.09 -22.95
N ALA A 90 -8.33 -5.74 -23.75
CA ALA A 90 -7.28 -6.60 -23.20
C ALA A 90 -6.28 -5.80 -22.36
N PHE A 91 -5.91 -4.59 -22.80
CA PHE A 91 -5.08 -3.67 -22.00
C PHE A 91 -5.78 -3.26 -20.71
N ILE A 92 -7.03 -2.84 -20.79
CA ILE A 92 -7.78 -2.38 -19.62
C ILE A 92 -7.96 -3.53 -18.61
N LYS A 93 -8.58 -4.63 -19.03
CA LYS A 93 -9.03 -5.73 -18.15
C LYS A 93 -7.90 -6.68 -17.74
N GLN A 94 -6.87 -6.87 -18.57
CA GLN A 94 -5.83 -7.89 -18.34
C GLN A 94 -4.46 -7.32 -17.96
N TYR A 95 -4.29 -5.99 -17.97
CA TYR A 95 -3.04 -5.34 -17.57
C TYR A 95 -3.27 -4.17 -16.61
N LEU A 96 -3.97 -3.13 -17.05
CA LEU A 96 -4.03 -1.87 -16.32
C LEU A 96 -4.83 -1.99 -15.02
N MET A 97 -6.05 -2.52 -15.08
CA MET A 97 -6.88 -2.70 -13.89
C MET A 97 -6.24 -3.69 -12.90
N PRO A 98 -5.74 -4.87 -13.31
CA PRO A 98 -5.00 -5.75 -12.40
C PRO A 98 -3.82 -5.08 -11.71
N MET A 99 -3.00 -4.33 -12.44
CA MET A 99 -1.83 -3.67 -11.87
C MET A 99 -2.22 -2.55 -10.90
N ALA A 100 -3.18 -1.70 -11.26
CA ALA A 100 -3.68 -0.63 -10.40
C ALA A 100 -4.34 -1.19 -9.13
N ALA A 101 -5.16 -2.24 -9.27
CA ALA A 101 -5.83 -2.90 -8.16
C ALA A 101 -4.83 -3.56 -7.20
N ALA A 102 -3.80 -4.24 -7.72
CA ALA A 102 -2.78 -4.87 -6.89
C ALA A 102 -2.07 -3.88 -5.96
N VAL A 103 -1.81 -2.67 -6.45
CA VAL A 103 -1.06 -1.64 -5.71
C VAL A 103 -1.84 -1.13 -4.50
N TRP A 104 -3.09 -0.75 -4.69
CA TRP A 104 -3.89 -0.12 -3.64
C TRP A 104 -4.89 -1.07 -2.96
N SER A 105 -4.85 -2.35 -3.34
CA SER A 105 -5.84 -3.35 -2.90
C SER A 105 -7.29 -2.87 -3.08
N ALA A 106 -7.52 -2.02 -4.10
CA ALA A 106 -8.75 -1.27 -4.30
C ALA A 106 -9.67 -1.96 -5.31
N ASP A 107 -10.98 -1.76 -5.12
CA ASP A 107 -12.00 -2.20 -6.07
C ASP A 107 -11.79 -1.58 -7.47
N GLN A 108 -12.05 -2.36 -8.51
CA GLN A 108 -11.84 -1.93 -9.89
C GLN A 108 -12.80 -0.83 -10.33
N ASN A 109 -14.01 -0.75 -9.78
CA ASN A 109 -14.94 0.34 -10.14
C ASN A 109 -14.52 1.65 -9.48
N MET A 110 -13.97 1.60 -8.27
CA MET A 110 -13.36 2.77 -7.65
C MET A 110 -12.18 3.30 -8.46
N LEU A 111 -11.31 2.41 -8.96
CA LEU A 111 -10.15 2.80 -9.78
C LEU A 111 -10.54 3.54 -11.07
N LYS A 112 -11.70 3.23 -11.65
CA LYS A 112 -12.20 3.93 -12.84
C LYS A 112 -12.47 5.42 -12.59
N GLN A 113 -12.89 5.76 -11.37
CA GLN A 113 -13.19 7.14 -10.96
C GLN A 113 -11.94 7.89 -10.47
N PHE A 114 -10.79 7.21 -10.38
CA PHE A 114 -9.59 7.79 -9.82
C PHE A 114 -8.97 8.79 -10.80
N PRO A 115 -8.44 9.94 -10.33
CA PRO A 115 -7.77 10.90 -11.20
C PRO A 115 -6.56 10.25 -11.89
N ILE A 116 -6.52 10.27 -13.22
CA ILE A 116 -5.47 9.57 -13.98
C ILE A 116 -4.08 10.09 -13.65
N ARG A 117 -3.96 11.41 -13.41
CA ARG A 117 -2.70 12.04 -13.03
C ARG A 117 -2.12 11.43 -11.75
N TYR A 118 -2.97 11.22 -10.75
CA TYR A 118 -2.53 10.64 -9.47
C TYR A 118 -2.07 9.18 -9.65
N LEU A 119 -2.81 8.39 -10.44
CA LEU A 119 -2.43 7.02 -10.79
C LEU A 119 -1.06 6.96 -11.49
N LEU A 120 -0.86 7.83 -12.49
CA LEU A 120 0.39 7.90 -13.24
C LEU A 120 1.56 8.40 -12.41
N GLN A 121 1.32 9.36 -11.50
CA GLN A 121 2.36 9.86 -10.61
C GLN A 121 2.86 8.74 -9.72
N PHE A 122 1.93 7.93 -9.19
CA PHE A 122 2.29 6.75 -8.44
C PHE A 122 3.06 5.75 -9.30
N PHE A 123 2.57 5.38 -10.49
CA PHE A 123 3.28 4.45 -11.36
C PHE A 123 4.67 4.95 -11.74
N GLN A 124 4.85 6.25 -11.93
CA GLN A 124 6.16 6.86 -12.22
C GLN A 124 7.09 6.74 -11.02
N ASN A 125 6.62 7.08 -9.81
CA ASN A 125 7.41 6.99 -8.58
C ASN A 125 7.87 5.56 -8.28
N HIS A 126 7.13 4.56 -8.74
CA HIS A 126 7.39 3.13 -8.48
C HIS A 126 7.95 2.39 -9.70
N GLY A 127 8.25 3.10 -10.80
CA GLY A 127 8.82 2.52 -12.02
C GLY A 127 7.90 1.56 -12.79
N LEU A 128 6.59 1.57 -12.53
CA LEU A 128 5.59 0.68 -13.13
C LEU A 128 5.23 1.06 -14.59
N VAL A 129 5.43 2.32 -14.96
CA VAL A 129 5.28 2.81 -16.36
C VAL A 129 6.62 2.94 -17.09
N GLN A 130 7.74 2.65 -16.44
CA GLN A 130 9.07 2.78 -17.03
C GLN A 130 9.50 1.50 -17.74
N ILE A 131 9.97 1.64 -18.99
CA ILE A 131 10.51 0.52 -19.79
C ILE A 131 12.03 0.36 -19.56
N ARG A 132 12.73 1.45 -19.25
CA ARG A 132 14.18 1.49 -18.98
C ARG A 132 14.42 2.24 -17.66
N ASN A 133 15.57 1.98 -17.02
CA ASN A 133 15.99 2.61 -15.76
C ASN A 133 14.97 2.42 -14.62
N ARG A 134 14.41 1.23 -14.50
CA ARG A 134 13.51 0.90 -13.39
C ARG A 134 14.28 1.01 -12.07
N PRO A 135 13.66 1.54 -11.01
CA PRO A 135 14.26 1.56 -9.68
C PRO A 135 14.56 0.14 -9.22
N GLU A 136 15.69 -0.04 -8.56
CA GLU A 136 16.00 -1.28 -7.87
C GLU A 136 15.16 -1.40 -6.61
N TRP A 137 14.61 -2.59 -6.41
CA TRP A 137 13.80 -2.90 -5.24
C TRP A 137 14.65 -3.60 -4.20
N PHE A 138 14.41 -3.28 -2.93
CA PHE A 138 15.11 -3.86 -1.79
C PHE A 138 14.11 -4.40 -0.77
N VAL A 139 14.53 -5.44 -0.06
CA VAL A 139 13.88 -5.92 1.15
C VAL A 139 14.84 -5.79 2.32
N ILE A 140 14.30 -5.71 3.54
CA ILE A 140 15.10 -5.75 4.76
C ILE A 140 15.52 -7.19 5.01
N LYS A 141 16.83 -7.40 5.17
CA LYS A 141 17.37 -8.72 5.48
C LYS A 141 16.88 -9.17 6.86
N GLY A 142 16.22 -10.32 6.92
CA GLY A 142 15.58 -10.81 8.15
C GLY A 142 14.16 -10.26 8.43
N GLY A 143 13.62 -9.44 7.51
CA GLY A 143 12.25 -8.92 7.58
C GLY A 143 12.07 -7.65 8.41
N SER A 144 10.87 -7.07 8.35
CA SER A 144 10.55 -5.77 8.97
C SER A 144 10.76 -5.72 10.49
N LYS A 145 10.66 -6.86 11.19
CA LYS A 145 10.93 -6.93 12.63
C LYS A 145 12.31 -6.39 13.01
N VAL A 146 13.30 -6.51 12.11
CA VAL A 146 14.69 -6.11 12.38
C VAL A 146 14.79 -4.60 12.62
N TYR A 147 14.17 -3.78 11.77
CA TYR A 147 14.21 -2.33 12.00
C TYR A 147 13.28 -1.91 13.13
N ALA A 148 12.16 -2.61 13.35
CA ALA A 148 11.28 -2.32 14.48
C ALA A 148 11.99 -2.55 15.82
N GLU A 149 12.74 -3.66 15.94
CA GLU A 149 13.58 -3.95 17.12
C GLU A 149 14.72 -2.94 17.28
N ALA A 150 15.38 -2.54 16.18
CA ALA A 150 16.43 -1.53 16.23
C ALA A 150 15.90 -0.15 16.68
N LEU A 151 14.77 0.27 16.12
CA LEU A 151 14.13 1.55 16.40
C LEU A 151 13.65 1.66 17.85
N THR A 152 13.12 0.57 18.40
CA THR A 152 12.50 0.55 19.74
C THR A 152 13.49 0.29 20.87
N ARG A 153 14.73 -0.13 20.57
CA ARG A 153 15.69 -0.62 21.56
C ARG A 153 15.92 0.35 22.72
N ALA A 154 16.07 1.64 22.44
CA ALA A 154 16.43 2.65 23.43
C ALA A 154 15.32 2.94 24.46
N HIS A 155 14.07 2.64 24.13
CA HIS A 155 12.90 2.92 24.97
C HIS A 155 12.00 1.69 25.14
N ARG A 156 12.57 0.49 24.98
CA ARG A 156 11.81 -0.77 24.99
C ARG A 156 11.00 -0.95 26.28
N GLU A 157 11.53 -0.53 27.43
CA GLU A 157 10.85 -0.64 28.72
C GLU A 157 9.65 0.30 28.86
N GLN A 158 9.57 1.34 28.02
CA GLN A 158 8.43 2.27 27.98
C GLN A 158 7.32 1.76 27.03
N ILE A 159 7.56 0.69 26.26
CA ILE A 159 6.59 0.15 25.31
C ILE A 159 5.68 -0.85 26.02
N ARG A 160 4.39 -0.53 26.05
CA ARG A 160 3.35 -1.40 26.61
C ARG A 160 2.62 -2.14 25.50
N LEU A 161 2.92 -3.43 25.34
CA LEU A 161 2.22 -4.32 24.42
C LEU A 161 0.85 -4.72 24.99
N ALA A 162 -0.06 -5.18 24.13
CA ALA A 162 -1.40 -5.63 24.52
C ALA A 162 -2.19 -4.62 25.39
N THR A 163 -1.92 -3.31 25.20
CA THR A 163 -2.49 -2.22 25.98
C THR A 163 -3.26 -1.27 25.06
N PRO A 164 -4.47 -1.66 24.59
CA PRO A 164 -5.26 -0.78 23.75
C PRO A 164 -5.64 0.48 24.54
N VAL A 165 -5.42 1.65 23.92
CA VAL A 165 -5.96 2.92 24.40
C VAL A 165 -7.45 2.94 24.08
N THR A 166 -8.27 3.20 25.09
CA THR A 166 -9.74 3.22 24.97
C THR A 166 -10.33 4.62 25.05
N GLY A 167 -9.51 5.63 25.36
CA GLY A 167 -9.96 7.00 25.47
C GLY A 167 -8.81 8.00 25.50
N VAL A 168 -9.03 9.14 24.86
CA VAL A 168 -8.16 10.31 24.87
C VAL A 168 -9.05 11.49 25.22
N ARG A 169 -8.86 12.05 26.41
CA ARG A 169 -9.57 13.23 26.90
C ARG A 169 -8.59 14.40 26.95
N ARG A 170 -8.92 15.51 26.29
CA ARG A 170 -8.02 16.65 26.16
C ARG A 170 -8.50 17.78 27.05
N ASN A 171 -7.58 18.34 27.83
CA ASN A 171 -7.82 19.48 28.71
C ASN A 171 -6.97 20.67 28.22
N ASN A 172 -7.20 21.85 28.80
CA ASN A 172 -6.43 23.06 28.45
C ASN A 172 -4.91 22.84 28.55
N ASP A 173 -4.47 22.16 29.61
CA ASP A 173 -3.05 22.03 29.93
C ASP A 173 -2.49 20.59 29.85
N SER A 174 -3.33 19.60 29.56
CA SER A 174 -2.92 18.20 29.56
C SER A 174 -3.79 17.33 28.66
N VAL A 175 -3.34 16.10 28.43
CA VAL A 175 -4.07 15.04 27.77
C VAL A 175 -4.14 13.85 28.72
N THR A 176 -5.34 13.33 28.98
CA THR A 176 -5.57 12.12 29.77
C THR A 176 -5.79 10.93 28.83
N ILE A 177 -4.99 9.88 28.99
CA ILE A 177 -5.07 8.64 28.23
C ILE A 177 -5.68 7.56 29.12
N THR A 178 -6.72 6.88 28.62
CA THR A 178 -7.39 5.77 29.29
C THR A 178 -6.96 4.44 28.68
N SER A 179 -6.56 3.49 29.53
CA SER A 179 -6.24 2.11 29.14
C SER A 179 -6.60 1.12 30.26
N ALA A 180 -6.26 -0.16 30.08
CA ALA A 180 -6.39 -1.17 31.13
C ALA A 180 -5.58 -0.87 32.41
N PHE A 181 -4.61 0.05 32.35
CA PHE A 181 -3.82 0.50 33.50
C PHE A 181 -4.45 1.68 34.27
N GLY A 182 -5.61 2.16 33.82
CA GLY A 182 -6.27 3.36 34.37
C GLY A 182 -6.06 4.60 33.51
N GLU A 183 -6.20 5.77 34.14
CA GLU A 183 -5.98 7.06 33.50
C GLU A 183 -4.56 7.58 33.80
N GLU A 184 -3.85 8.00 32.75
CA GLU A 184 -2.53 8.63 32.84
C GLU A 184 -2.55 9.99 32.16
N ILE A 185 -1.77 10.95 32.68
CA ILE A 185 -1.78 12.35 32.23
C ILE A 185 -0.44 12.67 31.55
N PHE A 186 -0.52 13.33 30.40
CA PHE A 186 0.61 13.76 29.58
C PHE A 186 0.42 15.21 29.11
N ASP A 187 1.50 15.86 28.67
CA ASP A 187 1.43 17.23 28.14
C ASP A 187 0.89 17.32 26.71
N ALA A 188 1.11 16.26 25.94
CA ALA A 188 0.71 16.10 24.54
C ALA A 188 0.63 14.63 24.15
N VAL A 189 -0.07 14.34 23.05
CA VAL A 189 -0.21 12.98 22.51
C VAL A 189 0.08 12.94 21.01
N PHE A 190 0.82 11.90 20.59
CA PHE A 190 0.97 11.52 19.19
C PHE A 190 0.16 10.25 18.93
N ILE A 191 -0.81 10.34 18.03
CA ILE A 191 -1.66 9.24 17.62
C ILE A 191 -1.14 8.68 16.30
N ALA A 192 -0.57 7.48 16.37
CA ALA A 192 0.05 6.76 15.26
C ALA A 192 -0.77 5.54 14.77
N THR A 193 -2.08 5.54 15.06
CA THR A 193 -3.04 4.51 14.63
C THR A 193 -3.66 4.87 13.28
N HIS A 194 -4.58 4.05 12.77
CA HIS A 194 -5.42 4.47 11.64
C HIS A 194 -6.31 5.67 12.03
N SER A 195 -6.73 6.45 11.05
CA SER A 195 -7.52 7.69 11.26
C SER A 195 -8.90 7.42 11.87
N ASP A 196 -9.55 6.32 11.49
CA ASP A 196 -10.82 5.87 12.08
C ASP A 196 -10.65 5.47 13.55
N GLN A 197 -9.56 4.77 13.87
CA GLN A 197 -9.20 4.40 15.24
C GLN A 197 -8.82 5.63 16.08
N ALA A 198 -8.11 6.58 15.48
CA ALA A 198 -7.77 7.84 16.12
C ALA A 198 -9.05 8.59 16.50
N LEU A 199 -9.99 8.74 15.56
CA LEU A 199 -11.27 9.40 15.80
C LEU A 199 -12.10 8.67 16.87
N ALA A 200 -12.10 7.33 16.87
CA ALA A 200 -12.86 6.52 17.82
C ALA A 200 -12.40 6.63 19.27
N VAL A 201 -11.12 6.93 19.52
CA VAL A 201 -10.60 7.08 20.90
C VAL A 201 -10.70 8.51 21.43
N LEU A 202 -10.94 9.52 20.59
CA LEU A 202 -11.16 10.90 21.04
C LEU A 202 -12.51 11.02 21.74
N GLN A 203 -12.53 11.59 22.95
CA GLN A 203 -13.79 11.82 23.69
C GLN A 203 -14.50 13.11 23.26
N ASP A 204 -13.79 14.02 22.63
CA ASP A 204 -14.21 15.38 22.31
C ASP A 204 -13.76 15.83 20.90
N PRO A 205 -13.91 15.00 19.84
CA PRO A 205 -13.38 15.33 18.51
C PRO A 205 -13.94 16.66 17.99
N THR A 206 -13.09 17.51 17.44
CA THR A 206 -13.55 18.76 16.80
C THR A 206 -14.30 18.45 15.50
N PRO A 207 -15.09 19.40 14.96
CA PRO A 207 -15.71 19.25 13.65
C PRO A 207 -14.68 18.92 12.55
N GLU A 208 -13.53 19.60 12.56
CA GLU A 208 -12.45 19.40 11.60
C GLU A 208 -11.81 18.02 11.74
N GLU A 209 -11.59 17.54 12.97
CA GLU A 209 -11.08 16.19 13.21
C GLU A 209 -12.04 15.12 12.70
N THR A 210 -13.34 15.29 12.96
CA THR A 210 -14.38 14.38 12.48
C THR A 210 -14.42 14.34 10.96
N GLU A 211 -14.39 15.50 10.32
CA GLU A 211 -14.43 15.63 8.87
C GLU A 211 -13.19 15.02 8.21
N ILE A 212 -11.99 15.40 8.68
CA ILE A 212 -10.72 15.03 8.04
C ILE A 212 -10.36 13.57 8.31
N LEU A 213 -10.42 13.11 9.57
CA LEU A 213 -10.05 11.73 9.91
C LEU A 213 -11.09 10.72 9.41
N GLY A 214 -12.37 11.12 9.40
CA GLY A 214 -13.48 10.30 8.92
C GLY A 214 -13.56 10.18 7.39
N ALA A 215 -12.89 11.06 6.64
CA ALA A 215 -12.87 11.03 5.17
C ALA A 215 -11.99 9.92 4.56
N ILE A 216 -11.31 9.11 5.38
CA ILE A 216 -10.40 8.05 4.94
C ILE A 216 -10.99 6.69 5.34
N PRO A 217 -11.72 6.02 4.44
CA PRO A 217 -12.25 4.70 4.71
C PRO A 217 -11.14 3.64 4.71
N TYR A 218 -11.41 2.51 5.37
CA TYR A 218 -10.50 1.37 5.40
C TYR A 218 -11.19 0.11 4.88
N GLN A 219 -10.45 -0.67 4.09
CA GLN A 219 -10.89 -1.95 3.58
C GLN A 219 -10.16 -3.08 4.31
N LYS A 220 -10.93 -4.00 4.89
CA LYS A 220 -10.39 -5.24 5.44
C LYS A 220 -9.89 -6.14 4.31
N ASN A 221 -8.68 -6.67 4.48
CA ASN A 221 -8.05 -7.62 3.59
C ASN A 221 -7.66 -8.88 4.38
N ASP A 222 -8.11 -10.04 3.92
CA ASP A 222 -7.76 -11.32 4.51
C ASP A 222 -6.46 -11.85 3.90
N VAL A 223 -5.49 -12.17 4.74
CA VAL A 223 -4.13 -12.55 4.31
C VAL A 223 -3.74 -13.90 4.91
N LEU A 224 -3.34 -14.81 4.04
CA LEU A 224 -2.86 -16.13 4.41
C LEU A 224 -1.38 -16.27 4.06
N LEU A 225 -0.54 -16.64 5.03
CA LEU A 225 0.77 -17.22 4.77
C LEU A 225 0.60 -18.73 4.63
N HIS A 226 1.08 -19.33 3.54
CA HIS A 226 0.89 -20.75 3.25
C HIS A 226 1.98 -21.32 2.34
N THR A 227 1.99 -22.65 2.20
CA THR A 227 2.90 -23.39 1.31
C THR A 227 2.24 -23.91 0.03
N ASP A 228 0.95 -23.62 -0.16
CA ASP A 228 0.20 -24.06 -1.34
C ASP A 228 0.64 -23.36 -2.64
N SER A 229 1.56 -23.99 -3.37
CA SER A 229 2.03 -23.49 -4.66
C SER A 229 1.02 -23.68 -5.81
N SER A 230 -0.12 -24.35 -5.60
CA SER A 230 -1.14 -24.53 -6.64
C SER A 230 -1.79 -23.21 -7.09
N LEU A 231 -1.73 -22.18 -6.25
CA LEU A 231 -2.20 -20.85 -6.58
C LEU A 231 -1.31 -20.17 -7.62
N MET A 232 -0.03 -20.51 -7.71
CA MET A 232 0.87 -19.96 -8.71
C MET A 232 0.38 -20.29 -10.14
N PRO A 233 0.84 -19.56 -11.17
CA PRO A 233 0.55 -19.93 -12.56
C PRO A 233 1.00 -21.36 -12.87
N ALA A 234 0.23 -22.08 -13.68
CA ALA A 234 0.56 -23.46 -14.07
C ALA A 234 1.93 -23.51 -14.79
N ARG A 235 2.27 -22.45 -15.53
CA ARG A 235 3.57 -22.31 -16.18
C ARG A 235 4.54 -21.60 -15.25
N ARG A 236 5.61 -22.29 -14.83
CA ARG A 236 6.71 -21.70 -14.03
C ARG A 236 7.33 -20.45 -14.68
N ARG A 237 7.34 -20.36 -16.02
CA ARG A 237 7.80 -19.16 -16.76
C ARG A 237 6.95 -17.91 -16.52
N ALA A 238 5.72 -18.06 -16.06
CA ALA A 238 4.82 -16.97 -15.70
C ALA A 238 4.84 -16.65 -14.19
N TRP A 239 5.64 -17.36 -13.39
CA TRP A 239 5.74 -17.07 -11.97
C TRP A 239 6.35 -15.68 -11.76
N ALA A 240 5.70 -14.92 -10.89
CA ALA A 240 6.11 -13.59 -10.52
C ALA A 240 6.21 -13.48 -8.99
N ALA A 241 6.89 -12.44 -8.49
CA ALA A 241 6.80 -12.07 -7.08
C ALA A 241 5.35 -11.72 -6.70
N TRP A 242 4.61 -11.05 -7.59
CA TRP A 242 3.20 -10.69 -7.42
C TRP A 242 2.37 -11.35 -8.53
N ASN A 243 1.45 -12.24 -8.17
CA ASN A 243 0.60 -12.97 -9.13
C ASN A 243 -0.85 -12.56 -8.89
N TYR A 244 -1.37 -11.71 -9.77
CA TYR A 244 -2.74 -11.24 -9.72
C TYR A 244 -3.70 -12.30 -10.27
N HIS A 245 -4.81 -12.53 -9.59
CA HIS A 245 -5.85 -13.45 -10.00
C HIS A 245 -7.06 -12.71 -10.57
N LEU A 246 -7.29 -12.87 -11.87
CA LEU A 246 -8.57 -12.55 -12.49
C LEU A 246 -9.50 -13.76 -12.31
N LEU A 247 -10.25 -13.73 -11.21
CA LEU A 247 -11.17 -14.79 -10.79
C LEU A 247 -12.42 -14.85 -11.68
N HIS A 248 -13.11 -15.99 -11.69
CA HIS A 248 -14.44 -16.10 -12.33
C HIS A 248 -15.52 -15.28 -11.63
N ARG A 249 -15.44 -15.20 -10.30
CA ARG A 249 -16.40 -14.46 -9.48
C ARG A 249 -16.06 -12.99 -9.45
N SER A 250 -17.09 -12.14 -9.52
CA SER A 250 -16.94 -10.74 -9.15
C SER A 250 -16.71 -10.68 -7.64
N GLN A 251 -15.62 -10.05 -7.21
CA GLN A 251 -15.39 -9.70 -5.82
C GLN A 251 -14.76 -8.32 -5.75
N ASP A 252 -15.14 -7.55 -4.74
CA ASP A 252 -14.69 -6.17 -4.57
C ASP A 252 -13.21 -6.12 -4.14
N ALA A 253 -12.77 -7.13 -3.39
CA ALA A 253 -11.41 -7.20 -2.86
C ALA A 253 -10.43 -7.85 -3.84
N VAL A 254 -9.22 -7.31 -3.90
CA VAL A 254 -8.21 -7.73 -4.87
C VAL A 254 -7.59 -9.07 -4.49
N ALA A 255 -7.56 -10.02 -5.42
CA ALA A 255 -6.95 -11.33 -5.23
C ALA A 255 -5.51 -11.37 -5.77
N VAL A 256 -4.53 -11.50 -4.88
CA VAL A 256 -3.09 -11.59 -5.24
C VAL A 256 -2.41 -12.69 -4.44
N THR A 257 -1.56 -13.48 -5.10
CA THR A 257 -0.60 -14.35 -4.41
C THR A 257 0.82 -13.84 -4.62
N TYR A 258 1.49 -13.52 -3.52
CA TYR A 258 2.90 -13.18 -3.48
C TYR A 258 3.72 -14.46 -3.37
N ASN A 259 4.73 -14.63 -4.23
CA ASN A 259 5.74 -15.66 -4.04
C ASN A 259 6.89 -15.07 -3.21
N MET A 260 6.95 -15.48 -1.93
CA MET A 260 7.91 -14.94 -0.98
C MET A 260 9.34 -15.40 -1.26
N ASN A 261 9.54 -16.54 -1.94
CA ASN A 261 10.88 -16.96 -2.35
C ASN A 261 11.47 -16.00 -3.39
N ILE A 262 10.67 -15.57 -4.37
CA ILE A 262 11.10 -14.58 -5.36
C ILE A 262 11.25 -13.20 -4.69
N LEU A 263 10.26 -12.79 -3.90
CA LEU A 263 10.19 -11.46 -3.31
C LEU A 263 11.24 -11.23 -2.21
N GLN A 264 11.43 -12.19 -1.31
CA GLN A 264 12.36 -12.08 -0.17
C GLN A 264 13.70 -12.78 -0.44
N GLY A 265 13.85 -13.44 -1.59
CA GLY A 265 15.09 -14.12 -1.98
C GLY A 265 15.36 -15.42 -1.22
N PHE A 266 14.33 -16.11 -0.70
CA PHE A 266 14.52 -17.36 0.06
C PHE A 266 15.10 -18.47 -0.82
N GLN A 267 16.23 -19.02 -0.37
CA GLN A 267 16.94 -20.13 -1.01
C GLN A 267 16.49 -21.46 -0.39
N CYS A 268 15.28 -21.91 -0.74
CA CYS A 268 14.74 -23.21 -0.30
C CYS A 268 13.80 -23.81 -1.35
N GLU A 269 13.64 -25.13 -1.33
CA GLU A 269 12.75 -25.84 -2.24
C GLU A 269 11.28 -25.53 -1.98
N GLN A 270 10.90 -25.49 -0.70
CA GLN A 270 9.56 -25.15 -0.25
C GLN A 270 9.18 -23.74 -0.73
N GLN A 271 8.06 -23.65 -1.43
CA GLN A 271 7.50 -22.35 -1.80
C GLN A 271 6.67 -21.81 -0.64
N TYR A 272 6.94 -20.55 -0.30
CA TYR A 272 6.16 -19.76 0.63
C TYR A 272 5.37 -18.72 -0.14
N CYS A 273 4.07 -18.72 0.09
CA CYS A 273 3.14 -17.82 -0.57
C CYS A 273 2.38 -17.00 0.46
N VAL A 274 2.12 -15.74 0.12
CA VAL A 274 1.18 -14.89 0.85
C VAL A 274 0.02 -14.59 -0.08
N THR A 275 -1.20 -15.00 0.27
CA THR A 275 -2.39 -14.77 -0.56
C THR A 275 -3.35 -13.81 0.11
N LEU A 276 -3.75 -12.79 -0.64
CA LEU A 276 -4.71 -11.76 -0.25
C LEU A 276 -6.06 -12.06 -0.89
N ASN A 277 -7.12 -12.01 -0.08
CA ASN A 277 -8.54 -12.05 -0.50
C ASN A 277 -8.91 -13.21 -1.44
N ASN A 278 -8.15 -14.30 -1.42
CA ASN A 278 -8.48 -15.54 -2.12
C ASN A 278 -8.35 -16.75 -1.18
N SER A 279 -8.75 -16.55 0.08
CA SER A 279 -8.61 -17.54 1.16
C SER A 279 -9.28 -18.87 0.86
N SER A 280 -10.38 -18.87 0.09
CA SER A 280 -11.12 -20.09 -0.29
C SER A 280 -10.36 -20.99 -1.28
N ALA A 281 -9.39 -20.45 -2.01
CA ALA A 281 -8.60 -21.21 -2.97
C ALA A 281 -7.37 -21.87 -2.35
N VAL A 282 -7.00 -21.49 -1.12
CA VAL A 282 -5.83 -22.02 -0.42
C VAL A 282 -6.22 -23.30 0.30
N ASP A 283 -5.46 -24.37 0.07
CA ASP A 283 -5.55 -25.61 0.83
C ASP A 283 -5.39 -25.34 2.35
N PRO A 284 -6.41 -25.61 3.18
CA PRO A 284 -6.38 -25.32 4.61
C PRO A 284 -5.23 -26.01 5.36
N GLU A 285 -4.80 -27.19 4.91
CA GLU A 285 -3.70 -27.94 5.55
C GLU A 285 -2.33 -27.30 5.31
N LYS A 286 -2.23 -26.42 4.31
CA LYS A 286 -0.99 -25.73 3.95
C LYS A 286 -0.91 -24.32 4.51
N VAL A 287 -1.91 -23.88 5.30
CA VAL A 287 -1.93 -22.55 5.92
C VAL A 287 -1.04 -22.54 7.17
N ILE A 288 -0.09 -21.60 7.18
CA ILE A 288 0.81 -21.35 8.30
C ILE A 288 0.23 -20.27 9.23
N ALA A 289 -0.30 -19.19 8.66
CA ALA A 289 -0.85 -18.08 9.44
C ALA A 289 -2.01 -17.39 8.72
N ARG A 290 -2.95 -16.85 9.50
CA ARG A 290 -4.08 -16.03 9.03
C ARG A 290 -3.99 -14.66 9.69
N ILE A 291 -4.02 -13.60 8.90
CA ILE A 291 -3.88 -12.22 9.37
C ILE A 291 -4.95 -11.39 8.68
N ALA A 292 -5.62 -10.52 9.43
CA ALA A 292 -6.52 -9.51 8.88
C ALA A 292 -5.82 -8.16 8.90
N TYR A 293 -5.68 -7.54 7.73
CA TYR A 293 -5.17 -6.17 7.61
C TYR A 293 -6.30 -5.22 7.22
N HIS A 294 -6.11 -3.93 7.50
CA HIS A 294 -6.99 -2.87 7.03
C HIS A 294 -6.14 -1.91 6.21
N HIS A 295 -6.53 -1.65 4.97
CA HIS A 295 -5.80 -0.76 4.07
C HIS A 295 -6.63 0.52 3.83
N PRO A 296 -6.03 1.71 3.88
CA PRO A 296 -6.74 2.94 3.57
C PRO A 296 -7.22 2.92 2.11
N VAL A 297 -8.43 3.41 1.89
CA VAL A 297 -9.07 3.49 0.59
C VAL A 297 -8.93 4.91 0.07
N TYR A 298 -8.34 5.07 -1.12
CA TYR A 298 -8.07 6.38 -1.69
C TYR A 298 -9.22 6.83 -2.60
N THR A 299 -10.06 7.71 -2.07
CA THR A 299 -11.10 8.41 -2.84
C THR A 299 -10.68 9.88 -3.06
N PRO A 300 -11.37 10.64 -3.94
CA PRO A 300 -11.15 12.08 -4.03
C PRO A 300 -11.27 12.80 -2.68
N SER A 301 -12.20 12.37 -1.81
CA SER A 301 -12.35 12.95 -0.47
C SER A 301 -11.19 12.59 0.45
N SER A 302 -10.68 11.36 0.40
CA SER A 302 -9.51 10.95 1.18
C SER A 302 -8.26 11.71 0.77
N VAL A 303 -8.05 11.91 -0.54
CA VAL A 303 -6.91 12.70 -1.06
C VAL A 303 -7.03 14.18 -0.67
N ALA A 304 -8.24 14.75 -0.71
CA ALA A 304 -8.48 16.12 -0.23
C ALA A 304 -8.18 16.25 1.28
N ALA A 305 -8.63 15.29 2.09
CA ALA A 305 -8.37 15.26 3.54
C ALA A 305 -6.87 15.18 3.87
N GLN A 306 -6.07 14.46 3.07
CA GLN A 306 -4.61 14.42 3.24
C GLN A 306 -3.96 15.81 3.17
N GLY A 307 -4.46 16.69 2.29
CA GLY A 307 -3.98 18.06 2.15
C GLY A 307 -4.30 18.96 3.35
N ARG A 308 -5.21 18.52 4.22
CA ARG A 308 -5.73 19.26 5.38
C ARG A 308 -5.10 18.83 6.70
N GLN A 309 -4.07 17.99 6.68
CA GLN A 309 -3.36 17.50 7.89
C GLN A 309 -2.96 18.66 8.83
N GLY A 310 -2.52 19.79 8.28
CA GLY A 310 -2.08 20.95 9.05
C GLY A 310 -3.18 21.68 9.83
N GLU A 311 -4.45 21.44 9.51
CA GLU A 311 -5.60 22.04 10.22
C GLU A 311 -5.78 21.45 11.62
N ILE A 312 -5.44 20.16 11.80
CA ILE A 312 -5.68 19.42 13.05
C ILE A 312 -4.41 19.17 13.86
N ASN A 313 -3.23 19.16 13.23
CA ASN A 313 -1.98 18.89 13.92
C ASN A 313 -1.55 20.05 14.82
N GLY A 314 -1.42 19.78 16.13
CA GLY A 314 -1.08 20.78 17.14
C GLY A 314 -2.29 21.43 17.79
N VAL A 315 -3.50 21.15 17.31
CA VAL A 315 -4.75 21.54 17.99
C VAL A 315 -4.95 20.62 19.19
N ASN A 316 -5.42 21.18 20.32
CA ASN A 316 -5.72 20.44 21.55
C ASN A 316 -4.62 19.46 21.99
N ARG A 317 -3.34 19.86 21.86
CA ARG A 317 -2.16 19.08 22.28
C ARG A 317 -2.05 17.71 21.59
N THR A 318 -2.65 17.57 20.41
CA THR A 318 -2.80 16.30 19.69
C THR A 318 -2.10 16.38 18.33
N TYR A 319 -1.40 15.31 17.98
CA TYR A 319 -0.63 15.19 16.75
C TYR A 319 -0.93 13.84 16.11
N TYR A 320 -1.20 13.83 14.81
CA TYR A 320 -1.59 12.67 14.04
C TYR A 320 -0.51 12.32 13.03
N CYS A 321 -0.06 11.07 13.07
CA CYS A 321 0.86 10.54 12.09
C CYS A 321 0.48 9.13 11.65
N GLY A 322 0.87 8.76 10.43
CA GLY A 322 0.50 7.48 9.85
C GLY A 322 0.61 7.47 8.35
N ALA A 323 0.76 6.28 7.77
CA ALA A 323 0.95 6.13 6.32
C ALA A 323 -0.27 6.60 5.50
N TYR A 324 -1.45 6.65 6.13
CA TYR A 324 -2.72 7.09 5.53
C TYR A 324 -2.71 8.58 5.12
N TRP A 325 -1.75 9.38 5.60
CA TRP A 325 -1.58 10.77 5.17
C TRP A 325 -1.02 10.92 3.75
N ARG A 326 -0.53 9.83 3.13
CA ARG A 326 -0.02 9.83 1.75
C ARG A 326 -0.36 8.50 1.05
N TYR A 327 0.59 7.81 0.43
CA TYR A 327 0.32 6.62 -0.40
C TYR A 327 0.21 5.30 0.37
N GLY A 328 0.35 5.29 1.71
CA GLY A 328 0.14 4.10 2.52
C GLY A 328 1.38 3.22 2.73
N PHE A 329 2.57 3.69 2.35
CA PHE A 329 3.82 2.95 2.47
C PHE A 329 4.68 3.37 3.68
N HIS A 330 5.78 2.65 3.92
CA HIS A 330 6.69 2.91 5.04
C HIS A 330 7.32 4.31 4.98
N GLU A 331 7.67 4.80 3.79
CA GLU A 331 8.14 6.19 3.59
C GLU A 331 7.09 7.21 4.06
N ASP A 332 5.82 6.93 3.80
CA ASP A 332 4.72 7.82 4.14
C ASP A 332 4.51 7.90 5.65
N GLY A 333 4.63 6.76 6.35
CA GLY A 333 4.64 6.72 7.81
C GLY A 333 5.75 7.58 8.41
N VAL A 334 6.98 7.45 7.90
CA VAL A 334 8.13 8.25 8.37
C VAL A 334 7.93 9.73 8.07
N VAL A 335 7.52 10.10 6.86
CA VAL A 335 7.31 11.50 6.49
C VAL A 335 6.20 12.13 7.31
N SER A 336 5.10 11.39 7.52
CA SER A 336 3.99 11.85 8.35
C SER A 336 4.42 12.09 9.80
N ALA A 337 5.22 11.20 10.38
CA ALA A 337 5.79 11.40 11.72
C ALA A 337 6.71 12.63 11.79
N LEU A 338 7.58 12.83 10.79
CA LEU A 338 8.42 14.03 10.71
C LEU A 338 7.60 15.32 10.58
N ASN A 339 6.46 15.29 9.88
CA ASN A 339 5.57 16.44 9.79
C ASN A 339 4.90 16.72 11.13
N ALA A 340 4.38 15.69 11.82
CA ALA A 340 3.81 15.84 13.16
C ALA A 340 4.82 16.43 14.16
N LEU A 341 6.09 15.99 14.11
CA LEU A 341 7.18 16.54 14.93
C LEU A 341 7.45 18.02 14.63
N LYS A 342 7.37 18.46 13.36
CA LYS A 342 7.50 19.89 13.02
C LYS A 342 6.39 20.73 13.65
N HIS A 343 5.14 20.26 13.59
CA HIS A 343 4.02 20.94 14.26
C HIS A 343 4.21 20.98 15.79
N PHE A 344 4.78 19.93 16.37
CA PHE A 344 5.10 19.89 17.79
C PHE A 344 6.15 20.93 18.17
N ALA A 345 7.26 20.98 17.44
CA ALA A 345 8.35 21.93 17.67
C ALA A 345 7.89 23.40 17.53
N GLN A 346 7.00 23.70 16.57
CA GLN A 346 6.44 25.04 16.38
C GLN A 346 5.64 25.57 17.57
N ARG A 347 5.13 24.68 18.44
CA ARG A 347 4.39 25.05 19.65
C ARG A 347 5.31 25.48 20.81
N GLY A 348 6.62 25.29 20.69
CA GLY A 348 7.59 25.81 21.65
C GLY A 348 7.83 24.96 22.90
N PHE A 349 7.49 23.66 22.89
CA PHE A 349 7.81 22.76 24.02
C PHE A 349 9.33 22.64 24.30
N ASP A 350 10.18 23.01 23.34
CA ASP A 350 11.65 22.96 23.46
C ASP A 350 12.30 24.17 24.17
N GLN A 351 11.54 25.09 24.79
CA GLN A 351 12.16 26.24 25.48
C GLN A 351 12.53 25.99 26.96
N HIS A 352 12.29 24.81 27.52
CA HIS A 352 12.59 24.54 28.95
C HIS A 352 13.22 23.17 29.27
N ALA A 353 13.87 22.50 28.31
CA ALA A 353 14.72 21.34 28.61
C ALA A 353 16.21 21.76 28.66
N GLU A 354 16.62 22.39 29.77
CA GLU A 354 18.02 22.42 30.23
C GLU A 354 18.25 21.35 31.30
#